data_AF-A0AAV8XRL0-F1
#
_entry.id   AF-A0AAV8XRL0-F1
#
_cell.length_a   1.000
_cell.length_b   1.000
_cell.length_c   1.000
_cell.angle_alpha   90.00
_cell.angle_beta   90.00
_cell.angle_gamma   90.00
#
_symmetry.space_group_name_H-M   'P 1'
#
loop_
_entity.id
_entity.type
_entity.pdbx_description
1 polymer ?
#
loop_
_entity_poly.entity_id
_entity_poly.type
_entity_poly.pdbx_seq_one_letter_code
_entity_poly.pdbx_strand_id
1 'polypeptide(L)'
;MVSLFENYEQQYSVLTADITAQVGLLTASATKDRRQLISNIEKHVEEAQELLEQMELEVREGALYDSAEELNDIRIPSDQKQRLLDNSETIERTGRKLEEGYRVIVETQEIGTQVLKNLGDQRETMQRSRTRLREADEELGRSGRIMNSMIMRSIQQKLVLFAVCACFLIAICLGIYLGFTRN
;
A
#
# COMPACT_ATOMS: atom_id res chain seq x y z
N MET A 1 -46.57 32.98 -27.26
CA MET A 1 -45.76 31.75 -27.24
C MET A 1 -44.40 32.02 -26.60
N VAL A 2 -43.53 32.88 -27.16
CA VAL A 2 -42.19 33.18 -26.56
C VAL A 2 -42.25 33.61 -25.09
N SER A 3 -43.24 34.42 -24.69
CA SER A 3 -43.38 34.91 -23.32
C SER A 3 -43.84 33.87 -22.28
N LEU A 4 -44.49 32.77 -22.70
CA LEU A 4 -44.95 31.72 -21.78
C LEU A 4 -43.83 30.71 -21.53
N PHE A 5 -43.08 30.37 -22.59
CA PHE A 5 -41.87 29.56 -22.48
C PHE A 5 -40.78 30.24 -21.63
N GLU A 6 -40.52 31.53 -21.83
CA GLU A 6 -39.61 32.31 -20.98
C GLU A 6 -40.05 32.30 -19.51
N ASN A 7 -41.36 32.28 -19.25
CA ASN A 7 -41.91 32.21 -17.91
C ASN A 7 -41.69 30.83 -17.27
N TYR A 8 -41.86 29.75 -18.02
CA TYR A 8 -41.58 28.40 -17.53
C TYR A 8 -40.08 28.15 -17.33
N GLU A 9 -39.23 28.66 -18.23
CA GLU A 9 -37.77 28.59 -18.07
C GLU A 9 -37.32 29.33 -16.80
N GLN A 10 -37.88 30.51 -16.55
CA GLN A 10 -37.61 31.26 -15.33
C GLN A 10 -38.06 30.51 -14.07
N GLN A 11 -39.27 29.92 -14.08
CA GLN A 11 -39.76 29.11 -12.97
C GLN A 11 -38.90 27.86 -12.72
N TYR A 12 -38.47 27.18 -13.78
CA TYR A 12 -37.61 26.00 -13.69
C TYR A 12 -36.23 26.34 -13.12
N SER A 13 -35.67 27.48 -13.54
CA SER A 13 -34.40 27.99 -13.03
C SER A 13 -34.45 28.29 -11.52
N VAL A 14 -35.51 28.97 -11.07
CA VAL A 14 -35.73 29.26 -9.64
C VAL A 14 -35.87 27.97 -8.84
N LEU A 15 -36.66 27.01 -9.33
CA LEU A 15 -36.92 25.76 -8.63
C LEU A 15 -35.66 24.87 -8.54
N THR A 16 -34.86 24.82 -9.60
CA THR A 16 -33.58 24.10 -9.62
C THR A 16 -32.58 24.71 -8.64
N ALA A 17 -32.55 26.05 -8.53
CA ALA A 17 -31.71 26.73 -7.55
C ALA A 17 -32.12 26.43 -6.11
N ASP A 18 -33.42 26.40 -5.81
CA ASP A 18 -33.93 26.05 -4.48
C ASP A 18 -33.64 24.58 -4.12
N ILE A 19 -33.88 23.64 -5.05
CA ILE A 19 -33.50 22.23 -4.87
C ILE A 19 -31.99 22.09 -4.58
N THR A 20 -31.15 22.78 -5.35
CA THR A 20 -29.69 22.75 -5.17
C THR A 20 -29.29 23.29 -3.79
N ALA A 21 -29.91 24.39 -3.34
CA ALA A 21 -29.66 24.96 -2.03
C ALA A 21 -30.10 24.02 -0.89
N GLN A 22 -31.28 23.41 -1.01
CA GLN A 22 -31.81 22.46 -0.02
C GLN A 22 -30.99 21.16 0.06
N VAL A 23 -30.48 20.65 -1.07
CA VAL A 23 -29.56 19.51 -1.11
C VAL A 23 -28.22 19.85 -0.42
N GLY A 24 -27.71 21.06 -0.63
CA GLY A 24 -26.54 21.57 0.11
C GLY A 24 -26.77 21.56 1.63
N LEU A 25 -27.92 22.06 2.08
CA LEU A 25 -28.30 22.05 3.51
C LEU A 25 -28.52 20.63 4.05
N LEU A 26 -29.01 19.69 3.24
CA LEU A 26 -29.16 18.28 3.61
C LEU A 26 -27.81 17.62 3.96
N THR A 27 -26.72 18.01 3.30
CA THR A 27 -25.39 17.50 3.67
C THR A 27 -24.89 18.01 5.03
N ALA A 28 -25.40 19.15 5.50
CA ALA A 28 -24.94 19.82 6.71
C ALA A 28 -25.85 19.60 7.95
N SER A 29 -27.09 19.10 7.79
CA SER A 29 -28.10 19.08 8.87
C SER A 29 -28.27 17.71 9.58
N ALA A 30 -28.71 17.76 10.84
CA ALA A 30 -28.85 16.61 11.76
C ALA A 30 -30.11 15.75 11.48
N THR A 31 -30.11 14.50 11.95
CA THR A 31 -30.98 13.39 11.52
C THR A 31 -32.50 13.66 11.53
N LYS A 32 -32.99 14.52 12.44
CA LYS A 32 -34.43 14.83 12.56
C LYS A 32 -34.90 15.84 11.50
N ASP A 33 -34.07 16.81 11.16
CA ASP A 33 -34.38 17.85 10.16
C ASP A 33 -34.16 17.34 8.73
N ARG A 34 -33.31 16.32 8.57
CA ARG A 34 -33.07 15.65 7.28
C ARG A 34 -34.34 15.06 6.67
N ARG A 35 -35.22 14.45 7.47
CA ARG A 35 -36.44 13.82 6.94
C ARG A 35 -37.42 14.86 6.40
N GLN A 36 -37.52 16.01 7.05
CA GLN A 36 -38.34 17.13 6.56
C GLN A 36 -37.74 17.75 5.31
N LEU A 37 -36.41 17.94 5.28
CA LEU A 37 -35.70 18.45 4.11
C LEU A 37 -35.85 17.53 2.90
N ILE A 38 -35.75 16.21 3.08
CA ILE A 38 -35.96 15.23 2.00
C ILE A 38 -37.38 15.33 1.45
N SER A 39 -38.40 15.41 2.31
CA SER A 39 -39.80 15.56 1.86
C SER A 39 -40.04 16.85 1.08
N ASN A 40 -39.38 17.95 1.47
CA ASN A 40 -39.49 19.21 0.74
C ASN A 40 -38.78 19.14 -0.62
N ILE A 41 -37.61 18.52 -0.68
CA ILE A 41 -36.86 18.30 -1.93
C ILE A 41 -37.67 17.41 -2.88
N GLU A 42 -38.26 16.32 -2.40
CA GLU A 42 -39.12 15.43 -3.20
C GLU A 42 -40.29 16.20 -3.82
N LYS A 43 -40.95 17.07 -3.05
CA LYS A 43 -42.04 17.92 -3.54
C LYS A 43 -41.58 18.90 -4.62
N HIS A 44 -40.43 19.55 -4.44
CA HIS A 44 -39.89 20.47 -5.44
C HIS A 44 -39.42 19.74 -6.71
N VAL A 45 -38.93 18.51 -6.59
CA VAL A 45 -38.60 17.67 -7.74
C VAL A 45 -39.85 17.29 -8.53
N GLU A 46 -40.95 16.95 -7.84
CA GLU A 46 -42.24 16.68 -8.46
C GLU A 46 -42.79 17.93 -9.19
N GLU A 47 -42.75 19.09 -8.54
CA GLU A 47 -43.13 20.38 -9.16
C GLU A 47 -42.26 20.70 -10.40
N ALA A 48 -40.98 20.36 -10.38
CA ALA A 48 -40.08 20.56 -11.51
C ALA A 48 -40.39 19.61 -12.67
N GLN A 49 -40.80 18.38 -12.38
CA GLN A 49 -41.23 17.40 -13.37
C GLN A 49 -42.54 17.81 -14.03
N GLU A 50 -43.52 18.28 -13.26
CA GLU A 50 -44.79 18.80 -13.81
C GLU A 50 -44.57 20.01 -14.71
N LEU A 51 -43.67 20.92 -14.31
CA LEU A 51 -43.32 22.09 -15.11
C LEU A 51 -42.62 21.71 -16.43
N LEU A 52 -41.74 20.71 -16.40
CA LEU A 52 -41.10 20.15 -17.60
C LEU A 52 -42.12 19.51 -18.54
N GLU A 53 -43.08 18.76 -18.01
CA GLU A 53 -44.15 18.15 -18.80
C GLU A 53 -45.05 19.21 -19.45
N GLN A 54 -45.37 20.29 -18.74
CA GLN A 54 -46.12 21.43 -19.30
C GLN A 54 -45.34 22.16 -20.40
N MET A 55 -44.03 22.37 -20.22
CA MET A 55 -43.17 22.92 -21.27
C MET A 55 -43.10 21.99 -22.50
N GLU A 56 -42.99 20.68 -22.29
CA GLU A 56 -42.96 19.70 -23.39
C GLU A 56 -44.29 19.69 -24.17
N LEU A 57 -45.41 19.79 -23.48
CA LEU A 57 -46.74 19.87 -24.11
C LEU A 57 -46.90 21.16 -24.93
N GLU A 58 -46.46 22.31 -24.42
CA GLU A 58 -46.51 23.57 -25.17
C GLU A 58 -45.55 23.57 -26.37
N VAL A 59 -44.35 22.99 -26.23
CA VAL A 59 -43.41 22.82 -27.34
C VAL A 59 -43.98 21.87 -28.39
N ARG A 60 -44.66 20.79 -27.99
CA ARG A 60 -45.29 19.85 -28.93
C ARG A 60 -46.49 20.47 -29.66
N GLU A 61 -47.27 21.30 -28.97
CA GLU A 61 -48.39 22.03 -29.57
C GLU A 61 -47.88 23.13 -30.51
N GLY A 62 -46.84 23.86 -30.13
CA GLY A 62 -46.14 24.82 -30.99
C GLY A 62 -45.47 24.16 -32.20
N ALA A 63 -44.84 23.00 -32.02
CA ALA A 63 -44.27 22.20 -33.10
C ALA A 63 -45.33 21.63 -34.04
N LEU A 64 -46.58 21.43 -33.58
CA LEU A 64 -47.68 21.04 -34.47
C LEU A 64 -48.10 22.20 -35.39
N TYR A 65 -47.94 23.45 -34.95
CA TYR A 65 -48.10 24.64 -35.80
C TYR A 65 -46.91 24.85 -36.75
N ASP A 66 -45.69 24.51 -36.31
CA ASP A 66 -44.44 24.62 -37.10
C ASP A 66 -44.26 23.46 -38.11
N SER A 67 -44.88 22.31 -37.84
CA SER A 67 -44.80 21.10 -38.68
C SER A 67 -45.43 21.22 -40.08
N ALA A 68 -46.18 22.30 -40.36
CA ALA A 68 -46.63 22.62 -41.71
C ALA A 68 -45.54 23.30 -42.56
N GLU A 69 -44.52 23.91 -41.93
CA GLU A 69 -43.40 24.59 -42.58
C GLU A 69 -42.10 23.76 -42.58
N GLU A 70 -41.95 22.84 -41.62
CA GLU A 70 -40.66 22.20 -41.30
C GLU A 70 -40.47 20.75 -41.82
N LEU A 71 -40.98 20.42 -43.01
CA LEU A 71 -40.66 19.16 -43.70
C LEU A 71 -39.25 19.12 -44.32
N ASN A 72 -38.34 20.03 -43.94
CA ASN A 72 -37.08 20.27 -44.66
C ASN A 72 -35.76 20.13 -43.86
N ASP A 73 -35.73 19.84 -42.55
CA ASP A 73 -34.41 19.59 -41.90
C ASP A 73 -34.44 18.66 -40.67
N ILE A 74 -34.57 17.34 -40.89
CA ILE A 74 -34.19 16.34 -39.89
C ILE A 74 -32.78 15.85 -40.21
N ARG A 75 -31.77 16.67 -39.88
CA ARG A 75 -30.37 16.23 -39.82
C ARG A 75 -29.87 16.35 -38.39
N ILE A 76 -29.76 15.21 -37.69
CA ILE A 76 -29.03 15.13 -36.41
C ILE A 76 -27.66 15.80 -36.62
N PRO A 77 -27.30 16.85 -35.88
CA PRO A 77 -26.02 17.54 -36.05
C PRO A 77 -24.88 16.53 -35.89
N SER A 78 -24.14 16.31 -36.97
CA SER A 78 -23.04 15.33 -37.08
C SER A 78 -22.06 15.41 -35.90
N ASP A 79 -21.86 16.62 -35.38
CA ASP A 79 -20.94 16.94 -34.29
C ASP A 79 -21.32 16.28 -32.96
N GLN A 80 -22.61 16.14 -32.64
CA GLN A 80 -23.05 15.53 -31.38
C GLN A 80 -22.83 14.02 -31.39
N LYS A 81 -23.07 13.37 -32.54
CA LYS A 81 -22.77 11.96 -32.75
C LYS A 81 -21.27 11.70 -32.67
N GLN A 82 -20.45 12.56 -33.26
CA GLN A 82 -19.00 12.43 -33.24
C GLN A 82 -18.42 12.52 -31.83
N ARG A 83 -18.93 13.45 -31.00
CA ARG A 83 -18.52 13.59 -29.59
C ARG A 83 -18.86 12.37 -28.73
N LEU A 84 -19.96 11.68 -29.01
CA LEU A 84 -20.34 10.45 -28.30
C LEU A 84 -19.46 9.28 -28.69
N LEU A 85 -19.07 9.19 -29.96
CA LEU A 85 -18.12 8.19 -30.45
C LEU A 85 -16.74 8.39 -29.82
N ASP A 86 -16.24 9.63 -29.76
CA ASP A 86 -14.95 9.96 -29.14
C ASP A 86 -14.93 9.65 -27.63
N ASN A 87 -16.02 9.94 -26.93
CA ASN A 87 -16.17 9.56 -25.51
C ASN A 87 -16.22 8.04 -25.34
N SER A 88 -16.95 7.34 -26.21
CA SER A 88 -17.04 5.87 -26.18
C SER A 88 -15.67 5.23 -26.41
N GLU A 89 -14.90 5.71 -27.38
CA GLU A 89 -13.54 5.24 -27.65
C GLU A 89 -12.61 5.50 -26.44
N THR A 90 -12.73 6.68 -25.82
CA THR A 90 -11.94 7.03 -24.64
C THR A 90 -12.28 6.13 -23.44
N ILE A 91 -13.56 5.82 -23.23
CA ILE A 91 -14.00 4.89 -22.17
C ILE A 91 -13.47 3.49 -22.45
N GLU A 92 -13.59 2.99 -23.68
CA GLU A 92 -13.10 1.67 -24.06
C GLU A 92 -11.58 1.55 -23.88
N ARG A 93 -10.83 2.58 -24.28
CA ARG A 93 -9.38 2.65 -24.06
C ARG A 93 -9.02 2.67 -22.58
N THR A 94 -9.80 3.40 -21.78
CA THR A 94 -9.58 3.47 -20.32
C THR A 94 -9.91 2.14 -19.65
N GLY A 95 -10.97 1.47 -20.10
CA GLY A 95 -11.35 0.13 -19.65
C GLY A 95 -10.25 -0.90 -19.91
N ARG A 96 -9.69 -0.93 -21.13
CA ARG A 96 -8.57 -1.84 -21.46
C ARG A 96 -7.33 -1.58 -20.62
N LYS A 97 -6.96 -0.30 -20.40
CA LYS A 97 -5.83 0.05 -19.53
C LYS A 97 -6.08 -0.36 -18.07
N LEU A 98 -7.33 -0.27 -17.61
CA LEU A 98 -7.70 -0.71 -16.26
C LEU A 98 -7.59 -2.24 -16.12
N GLU A 99 -8.03 -2.98 -17.13
CA GLU A 99 -7.91 -4.44 -17.18
C GLU A 99 -6.44 -4.90 -17.22
N GLU A 100 -5.62 -4.25 -18.05
CA GLU A 100 -4.17 -4.46 -18.09
C GLU A 100 -3.52 -4.12 -16.74
N GLY A 101 -3.88 -2.98 -16.15
CA GLY A 101 -3.40 -2.56 -14.83
C GLY A 101 -3.78 -3.55 -13.73
N TYR A 102 -5.01 -4.07 -13.76
CA TYR A 102 -5.47 -5.09 -12.83
C TYR A 102 -4.63 -6.37 -12.94
N ARG A 103 -4.37 -6.84 -14.16
CA ARG A 103 -3.49 -8.01 -14.38
C ARG A 103 -2.09 -7.78 -13.78
N VAL A 104 -1.49 -6.63 -14.06
CA VAL A 104 -0.15 -6.29 -13.55
C VAL A 104 -0.14 -6.20 -12.02
N ILE A 105 -1.20 -5.67 -11.40
CA ILE A 105 -1.34 -5.62 -9.94
C ILE A 105 -1.42 -7.02 -9.35
N VAL A 106 -2.18 -7.93 -9.96
CA VAL A 106 -2.30 -9.33 -9.49
C VAL A 106 -0.94 -10.04 -9.58
N GLU A 107 -0.22 -9.91 -10.69
CA GLU A 107 1.15 -10.44 -10.83
C GLU A 107 2.11 -9.83 -9.80
N THR A 108 1.99 -8.52 -9.55
CA THR A 108 2.79 -7.81 -8.55
C THR A 108 2.47 -8.28 -7.13
N GLN A 109 1.21 -8.57 -6.82
CA GLN A 109 0.77 -9.10 -5.53
C GLN A 109 1.35 -10.51 -5.28
N GLU A 110 1.40 -11.35 -6.31
CA GLU A 110 2.01 -12.66 -6.23
C GLU A 110 3.52 -12.56 -5.92
N ILE A 111 4.23 -11.72 -6.67
CA ILE A 111 5.66 -11.46 -6.42
C ILE A 111 5.87 -10.88 -5.03
N GLY A 112 5.04 -9.91 -4.62
CA GLY A 112 5.11 -9.30 -3.29
C GLY A 112 4.93 -10.32 -2.16
N THR A 113 3.97 -11.24 -2.32
CA THR A 113 3.74 -12.33 -1.37
C THR A 113 4.95 -13.25 -1.28
N GLN A 114 5.57 -13.59 -2.42
CA GLN A 114 6.79 -14.41 -2.46
C GLN A 114 7.99 -13.70 -1.83
N VAL A 115 8.15 -12.40 -2.07
CA VAL A 115 9.20 -11.58 -1.44
C VAL A 115 9.02 -11.55 0.08
N LEU A 116 7.79 -11.33 0.57
CA LEU A 116 7.51 -11.35 2.01
C LEU A 116 7.82 -12.70 2.64
N LYS A 117 7.49 -13.81 1.96
CA LYS A 117 7.86 -15.16 2.40
C LYS A 117 9.38 -15.33 2.48
N ASN A 118 10.10 -14.98 1.41
CA ASN A 118 11.56 -15.09 1.37
C ASN A 118 12.23 -14.24 2.45
N LEU A 119 11.71 -13.04 2.72
CA LEU A 119 12.20 -12.18 3.80
C LEU A 119 11.96 -12.82 5.19
N GLY A 120 10.82 -13.48 5.38
CA GLY A 120 10.53 -14.27 6.58
C GLY A 120 11.55 -15.39 6.78
N ASP A 121 11.79 -16.19 5.74
CA ASP A 121 12.74 -17.31 5.75
C ASP A 121 14.20 -16.82 5.97
N GLN A 122 14.58 -15.71 5.32
CA GLN A 122 15.88 -15.07 5.53
C GLN A 122 16.05 -14.57 6.96
N ARG A 123 15.01 -13.95 7.54
CA ARG A 123 15.02 -13.50 8.94
C ARG A 123 15.23 -14.68 9.88
N GLU A 124 14.53 -15.79 9.67
CA GLU A 124 14.71 -17.00 10.48
C GLU A 124 16.12 -17.56 10.34
N THR A 125 16.66 -17.61 9.11
CA THR A 125 18.03 -18.05 8.85
C THR A 125 19.05 -17.17 9.58
N MET A 126 18.88 -15.84 9.55
CA MET A 126 19.73 -14.92 10.30
C MET A 126 19.63 -15.13 11.81
N GLN A 127 18.44 -15.38 12.34
CA GLN A 127 18.25 -15.66 13.77
C GLN A 127 18.92 -16.97 14.19
N ARG A 128 18.81 -18.03 13.38
CA ARG A 128 19.50 -19.31 13.63
C ARG A 128 21.02 -19.12 13.58
N SER A 129 21.54 -18.39 12.60
CA SER A 129 22.97 -18.07 12.52
C SER A 129 23.46 -17.24 13.71
N ARG A 130 22.69 -16.24 14.16
CA ARG A 130 23.02 -15.46 15.36
C ARG A 130 23.05 -16.32 16.62
N THR A 131 22.10 -17.24 16.76
CA THR A 131 22.04 -18.16 17.89
C THR A 131 23.26 -19.07 17.90
N ARG A 132 23.60 -19.69 16.77
CA ARG A 132 24.81 -20.52 16.61
C ARG A 132 26.10 -19.74 16.86
N LEU A 133 26.18 -18.49 16.41
CA LEU A 133 27.35 -17.65 16.68
C LEU A 133 27.50 -17.35 18.17
N ARG A 134 26.39 -17.11 18.86
CA ARG A 134 26.40 -16.88 20.31
C ARG A 134 26.78 -18.16 21.08
N GLU A 135 26.24 -19.31 20.69
CA GLU A 135 26.63 -20.61 21.25
C GLU A 135 28.13 -20.88 21.01
N ALA A 136 28.62 -20.63 19.80
CA ALA A 136 30.04 -20.78 19.48
C ALA A 136 30.93 -19.82 20.29
N ASP A 137 30.48 -18.58 20.54
CA ASP A 137 31.19 -17.61 21.38
C ASP A 137 31.26 -18.08 22.85
N GLU A 138 30.15 -18.65 23.37
CA GLU A 138 30.10 -19.28 24.69
C GLU A 138 31.04 -20.50 24.79
N GLU A 139 31.07 -21.36 23.75
CA GLU A 139 31.98 -22.50 23.65
C GLU A 139 33.45 -22.08 23.54
N LEU A 140 33.76 -21.06 22.74
CA LEU A 140 35.11 -20.49 22.63
C LEU A 140 35.58 -19.90 23.96
N GLY A 141 34.70 -19.19 24.68
CA GLY A 141 35.00 -18.69 26.03
C GLY A 141 35.30 -19.82 27.03
N ARG A 142 34.53 -20.91 26.99
CA ARG A 142 34.78 -22.09 27.81
C ARG A 142 36.07 -22.81 27.43
N SER A 143 36.32 -22.96 26.13
CA SER A 143 37.53 -23.58 25.57
C SER A 143 38.77 -22.76 25.93
N GLY A 144 38.69 -21.43 25.89
CA GLY A 144 39.76 -20.52 26.33
C GLY A 144 40.13 -20.71 27.80
N ARG A 145 39.14 -20.88 28.68
CA ARG A 145 39.37 -21.17 30.10
C ARG A 145 40.05 -22.53 30.31
N ILE A 146 39.60 -23.57 29.59
CA ILE A 146 40.19 -24.91 29.67
C ILE A 146 41.62 -24.90 29.11
N MET A 147 41.85 -24.28 27.96
CA MET A 147 43.15 -24.14 27.32
C MET A 147 44.15 -23.44 28.24
N ASN A 148 43.77 -22.34 28.89
CA ASN A 148 44.65 -21.66 29.84
C ASN A 148 45.05 -22.60 31.01
N SER A 149 44.12 -23.45 31.48
CA SER A 149 44.42 -24.45 32.51
C SER A 149 45.37 -25.56 32.01
N MET A 150 45.29 -25.93 30.73
CA MET A 150 46.20 -26.91 30.11
C MET A 150 47.59 -26.32 29.92
N ILE A 151 47.68 -25.06 29.47
CA ILE A 151 48.95 -24.33 29.30
C ILE A 151 49.69 -24.24 30.64
N MET A 152 49.00 -23.86 31.72
CA MET A 152 49.61 -23.74 33.04
C MET A 152 50.15 -25.09 33.55
N ARG A 153 49.38 -26.18 33.38
CA ARG A 153 49.85 -27.54 33.72
C ARG A 153 51.08 -27.95 32.90
N SER A 154 51.10 -27.63 31.60
CA SER A 154 52.22 -27.95 30.71
C SER A 154 53.51 -27.22 31.12
N ILE A 155 53.41 -25.96 31.55
CA ILE A 155 54.55 -25.20 32.06
C ILE A 155 55.12 -25.84 33.34
N GLN A 156 54.26 -26.22 34.28
CA GLN A 156 54.68 -26.90 35.51
C GLN A 156 55.44 -28.20 35.21
N GLN A 157 54.91 -29.04 34.30
CA GLN A 157 55.57 -30.28 33.91
C GLN A 157 56.97 -30.06 33.30
N LYS A 158 57.12 -29.04 32.45
CA LYS A 158 58.42 -28.69 31.85
C LYS A 158 59.43 -28.15 32.88
N LEU A 159 58.97 -27.32 33.82
CA LEU A 159 59.84 -26.77 34.87
C LEU A 159 60.39 -27.86 35.78
N VAL A 160 59.53 -28.81 36.19
CA VAL A 160 59.95 -29.96 37.00
C VAL A 160 61.01 -30.80 36.28
N LEU A 161 60.84 -31.05 34.97
CA LEU A 161 61.84 -31.78 34.17
C LEU A 161 63.20 -31.06 34.15
N PHE A 162 63.22 -29.75 33.90
CA PHE A 162 64.46 -28.98 33.86
C PHE A 162 65.18 -28.98 35.23
N ALA A 163 64.43 -28.85 36.32
CA ALA A 163 64.98 -28.89 37.68
C ALA A 163 65.66 -30.23 37.99
N VAL A 164 65.03 -31.36 37.64
CA VAL A 164 65.61 -32.70 37.85
C VAL A 164 66.89 -32.89 37.05
N CYS A 165 66.91 -32.50 35.77
CA CYS A 165 68.12 -32.55 34.95
C CYS A 165 69.27 -31.70 35.53
N ALA A 166 68.97 -30.49 36.00
CA ALA A 166 69.96 -29.62 36.64
C ALA A 166 70.55 -30.25 37.92
N CYS A 167 69.71 -30.87 38.76
CA CYS A 167 70.17 -31.61 39.94
C CYS A 167 71.13 -32.75 39.59
N PHE A 168 70.84 -33.54 38.54
CA PHE A 168 71.75 -34.60 38.09
C PHE A 168 73.10 -34.05 37.61
N LEU A 169 73.10 -32.95 36.84
CA LEU A 169 74.34 -32.32 36.40
C LEU A 169 75.18 -31.82 37.58
N ILE A 170 74.56 -31.16 38.55
CA ILE A 170 75.24 -30.69 39.77
C ILE A 170 75.85 -31.88 40.54
N ALA A 171 75.12 -32.98 40.69
CA ALA A 171 75.61 -34.18 41.37
C ALA A 171 76.83 -34.79 40.65
N ILE A 172 76.79 -34.86 39.32
CA ILE A 172 77.92 -35.34 38.50
C ILE A 172 79.13 -34.41 38.67
N CYS A 173 78.93 -33.09 38.56
CA CYS A 173 79.99 -32.10 38.76
C CYS A 173 80.62 -32.20 40.15
N LEU A 174 79.81 -32.34 41.21
CA LEU A 174 80.30 -32.54 42.58
C LEU A 174 81.07 -33.85 42.73
N GLY A 175 80.59 -34.93 42.13
CA GLY A 175 81.29 -36.21 42.12
C GLY A 175 82.68 -36.12 41.49
N ILE A 176 82.79 -35.43 40.34
CA ILE A 176 84.07 -35.19 39.67
C ILE A 176 84.97 -34.28 40.52
N TYR A 177 84.44 -33.20 41.09
CA TYR A 177 85.20 -32.27 41.94
C TYR A 177 85.78 -32.96 43.17
N LEU A 178 84.98 -33.76 43.88
CA LEU A 178 85.43 -34.53 45.03
C LEU A 178 86.42 -35.63 44.63
N GLY A 179 86.21 -36.28 43.48
CA GLY A 179 87.15 -37.28 42.94
C GLY A 179 88.51 -36.67 42.63
N PHE A 180 88.54 -35.52 41.95
CA PHE A 180 89.78 -34.79 41.65
C PHE A 180 90.47 -34.24 42.89
N THR A 181 89.70 -33.76 43.88
CA THR A 181 90.29 -33.24 45.13
C THR A 181 90.83 -34.35 46.02
N ARG A 182 90.32 -35.58 45.91
CA ARG A 182 90.72 -36.73 46.75
C ARG A 182 91.85 -37.57 46.15
N ASN A 183 92.18 -37.39 44.87
CA ASN A 183 93.23 -38.11 44.16
C ASN A 183 94.45 -37.22 43.93
#